data_AF-K2M809-F1
#
_entry.id   AF-K2M809-F1
#
_cell.length_a   1.000
_cell.length_b   1.000
_cell.length_c   1.000
_cell.angle_alpha   90.00
_cell.angle_beta   90.00
_cell.angle_gamma   90.00
#
_symmetry.space_group_name_H-M   'P 1'
#
loop_
_entity.id
_entity.type
_entity.pdbx_description
1 polymer ?
#
loop_
_entity_poly.entity_id
_entity_poly.type
_entity_poly.pdbx_seq_one_letter_code
_entity_poly.pdbx_strand_id
1 'polypeptide(L)'
;MTRKAAETPDQKQSEAAPAAPPPETAPIPKPKRTHGLAYRMAEALDHWVKTNPFSRLTGLLFAVVGGIVLIGTGMQIILDYQDRAEDRLARAWETAMRPVAGNTGKGAAISFLLLQGQNLTGLDVSCQRMQGGWDAAERKCRARPVLSDLSVPEGMEDLTKRWDLSGTEVSRADMKGVSLTAFSGRDTNFIGGDLREARLEGDLENAAFYGVLLADAVLKYRPSTADAPALDPTFSIIRSEISDLIIWTTIEEGVLLSENFAWADQPPWRANSEFDETQLALAEVKYCDPTGKRKMLREPIGVAAGDPSKPPNLREPALLVEADRCREMTEAEARLAFPEAWKEIERPD
;
A
#
# COMPACT_ATOMS: atom_id res chain seq x y z
N MET A 1 -31.17 19.35 3.37
CA MET A 1 -29.74 19.67 3.22
C MET A 1 -29.23 18.95 1.99
N THR A 2 -29.09 19.70 0.90
CA THR A 2 -28.82 19.26 -0.47
C THR A 2 -27.33 18.94 -0.66
N ARG A 3 -27.01 17.69 -1.00
CA ARG A 3 -25.66 17.25 -1.38
C ARG A 3 -25.30 17.77 -2.77
N LYS A 4 -24.25 18.58 -2.85
CA LYS A 4 -23.56 18.95 -4.09
C LYS A 4 -22.85 17.72 -4.67
N ALA A 5 -23.15 17.39 -5.92
CA ALA A 5 -22.42 16.42 -6.71
C ALA A 5 -21.08 17.03 -7.14
N ALA A 6 -19.99 16.28 -6.98
CA ALA A 6 -18.65 16.67 -7.40
C ALA A 6 -18.47 16.36 -8.90
N GLU A 7 -18.06 17.39 -9.65
CA GLU A 7 -17.73 17.33 -11.07
C GLU A 7 -16.45 16.52 -11.30
N THR A 8 -16.50 15.64 -12.28
CA THR A 8 -15.37 14.82 -12.74
C THR A 8 -14.49 15.67 -13.68
N PRO A 9 -13.16 15.66 -13.54
CA PRO A 9 -12.30 16.49 -14.39
C PRO A 9 -12.27 15.97 -15.82
N ASP A 10 -12.49 16.91 -16.75
CA ASP A 10 -12.39 16.76 -18.21
C ASP A 10 -11.10 16.06 -18.63
N GLN A 11 -11.21 14.80 -19.06
CA GLN A 11 -10.24 14.18 -19.93
C GLN A 11 -10.28 14.89 -21.28
N LYS A 12 -9.35 15.84 -21.48
CA LYS A 12 -8.98 16.33 -22.81
C LYS A 12 -8.53 15.15 -23.66
N GLN A 13 -9.48 14.62 -24.43
CA GLN A 13 -9.22 13.75 -25.56
C GLN A 13 -8.28 14.50 -26.50
N SER A 14 -7.06 13.97 -26.65
CA SER A 14 -6.17 14.33 -27.74
C SER A 14 -6.87 13.93 -29.04
N GLU A 15 -7.62 14.87 -29.59
CA GLU A 15 -8.24 14.82 -30.92
C GLU A 15 -7.13 14.53 -31.94
N ALA A 16 -7.01 13.25 -32.32
CA ALA A 16 -6.19 12.84 -33.43
C ALA A 16 -6.72 13.55 -34.68
N ALA A 17 -5.83 14.25 -35.38
CA ALA A 17 -6.16 15.01 -36.58
C ALA A 17 -7.04 14.18 -37.53
N PRO A 18 -8.10 14.76 -38.10
CA PRO A 18 -9.03 14.04 -38.95
C PRO A 18 -8.27 13.43 -40.13
N ALA A 19 -8.30 12.10 -40.20
CA ALA A 19 -7.74 11.36 -41.32
C ALA A 19 -8.37 11.88 -42.62
N ALA A 20 -7.52 12.14 -43.61
CA ALA A 20 -7.94 12.62 -44.92
C ALA A 20 -9.06 11.72 -45.48
N PRO A 21 -10.09 12.32 -46.11
CA PRO A 21 -11.20 11.55 -46.68
C PRO A 21 -10.65 10.52 -47.66
N PRO A 22 -11.05 9.24 -47.56
CA PRO A 22 -10.59 8.22 -48.49
C PRO A 22 -10.98 8.62 -49.91
N PRO A 23 -10.10 8.37 -50.91
CA PRO A 23 -10.36 8.75 -52.28
C PRO A 23 -11.69 8.18 -52.75
N GLU A 24 -12.51 9.03 -53.35
CA GLU A 24 -13.83 8.73 -53.90
C GLU A 24 -13.68 7.58 -54.91
N THR A 25 -14.04 6.38 -54.46
CA THR A 25 -13.89 5.16 -55.24
C THR A 25 -14.92 5.20 -56.36
N ALA A 26 -14.43 5.18 -57.60
CA ALA A 26 -15.25 5.14 -58.79
C ALA A 26 -16.35 4.05 -58.67
N PRO A 27 -17.58 4.32 -59.16
CA PRO A 27 -18.71 3.42 -59.00
C PRO A 27 -18.37 2.05 -59.59
N ILE A 28 -18.17 1.08 -58.71
CA ILE A 28 -17.91 -0.32 -59.08
C ILE A 28 -19.12 -0.77 -59.91
N PRO A 29 -18.93 -1.18 -61.18
CA PRO A 29 -20.02 -1.63 -62.03
C PRO A 29 -20.70 -2.82 -61.34
N LYS A 30 -21.99 -2.65 -61.02
CA LYS A 30 -22.79 -3.68 -60.35
C LYS A 30 -22.68 -4.98 -61.17
N PRO A 31 -22.09 -6.04 -60.62
CA PRO A 31 -21.97 -7.30 -61.36
C PRO A 31 -23.39 -7.74 -61.72
N LYS A 32 -23.62 -8.02 -63.01
CA LYS A 32 -24.88 -8.60 -63.47
C LYS A 32 -25.09 -9.89 -62.67
N ARG A 33 -26.05 -9.88 -61.74
CA ARG A 33 -26.44 -11.01 -60.90
C ARG A 33 -27.01 -12.11 -61.80
N THR A 34 -26.12 -12.89 -62.41
CA THR A 34 -26.47 -14.25 -62.80
C THR A 34 -26.72 -14.98 -61.49
N HIS A 35 -27.97 -15.35 -61.22
CA HIS A 35 -28.32 -16.21 -60.09
C HIS A 35 -27.63 -17.55 -60.30
N GLY A 36 -26.37 -17.62 -59.87
CA GLY A 36 -25.55 -18.81 -59.95
C GLY A 36 -26.23 -19.94 -59.21
N LEU A 37 -25.90 -21.18 -59.59
CA LEU A 37 -26.44 -22.41 -59.04
C LEU A 37 -26.59 -22.35 -57.50
N ALA A 38 -25.61 -21.77 -56.80
CA ALA A 38 -25.61 -21.58 -55.36
C ALA A 38 -26.81 -20.79 -54.82
N TYR A 39 -27.22 -19.72 -55.51
CA TYR A 39 -28.37 -18.90 -55.09
C TYR A 39 -29.69 -19.65 -55.29
N ARG A 40 -29.84 -20.37 -56.40
CA ARG A 40 -31.03 -21.21 -56.65
C ARG A 40 -31.10 -22.38 -55.67
N MET A 41 -29.97 -22.98 -55.30
CA MET A 41 -29.91 -23.99 -54.25
C MET A 41 -30.31 -23.40 -52.90
N ALA A 42 -29.86 -22.18 -52.56
CA ALA A 42 -30.23 -21.52 -51.31
C ALA A 42 -31.74 -21.21 -51.21
N GLU A 43 -32.37 -20.69 -52.28
CA GLU A 43 -33.82 -20.45 -52.30
C GLU A 43 -34.63 -21.77 -52.24
N ALA A 44 -34.19 -22.82 -52.94
CA ALA A 44 -34.83 -24.13 -52.87
C ALA A 44 -34.72 -24.74 -51.46
N LEU A 45 -33.59 -24.55 -50.79
CA LEU A 45 -33.38 -25.01 -49.42
C LEU A 45 -34.26 -24.25 -48.42
N ASP A 46 -34.32 -22.91 -48.53
CA ASP A 46 -35.18 -22.06 -47.69
C ASP A 46 -36.66 -22.43 -47.84
N HIS A 47 -37.12 -22.61 -49.09
CA HIS A 47 -38.49 -23.05 -49.36
C HIS A 47 -38.74 -24.44 -48.75
N TRP A 48 -37.83 -25.41 -48.94
CA TRP A 48 -37.95 -26.75 -48.37
C TRP A 48 -38.01 -26.72 -46.84
N VAL A 49 -37.13 -25.95 -46.19
CA VAL A 49 -37.10 -25.76 -44.72
C VAL A 49 -38.42 -25.20 -44.20
N LYS A 50 -39.01 -24.24 -44.92
CA LYS A 50 -40.29 -23.62 -44.56
C LYS A 50 -41.48 -24.55 -44.75
N THR A 51 -41.52 -25.35 -45.81
CA THR A 51 -42.70 -26.17 -46.12
C THR A 51 -42.72 -27.53 -45.45
N ASN A 52 -41.56 -28.13 -45.12
CA ASN A 52 -41.53 -29.46 -44.53
C ASN A 52 -41.65 -29.40 -43.00
N PRO A 53 -42.60 -30.12 -42.36
CA PRO A 53 -42.69 -30.15 -40.91
C PRO A 53 -41.46 -30.83 -40.27
N PHE A 54 -40.83 -31.78 -40.98
CA PHE A 54 -39.64 -32.48 -40.51
C PHE A 54 -38.41 -31.57 -40.37
N SER A 55 -38.20 -30.64 -41.32
CA SER A 55 -37.07 -29.69 -41.27
C SER A 55 -37.21 -28.69 -40.12
N ARG A 56 -38.44 -28.30 -39.77
CA ARG A 56 -38.69 -27.44 -38.60
C ARG A 56 -38.36 -28.16 -37.29
N LEU A 57 -38.75 -29.44 -37.18
CA LEU A 57 -38.44 -30.25 -36.00
C LEU A 57 -36.93 -30.44 -35.82
N THR A 58 -36.22 -30.76 -36.91
CA THR A 58 -34.75 -30.90 -36.88
C THR A 58 -34.05 -29.58 -36.56
N GLY A 59 -34.50 -28.46 -37.15
CA GLY A 59 -33.99 -27.13 -36.80
C GLY A 59 -34.18 -26.79 -35.32
N LEU A 60 -35.35 -27.09 -34.74
CA LEU A 60 -35.61 -26.91 -33.30
C LEU A 60 -34.68 -27.78 -32.45
N LEU A 61 -34.48 -29.05 -32.83
CA LEU A 61 -33.57 -29.95 -32.12
C LEU A 61 -32.13 -29.41 -32.14
N PHE A 62 -31.63 -28.97 -33.30
CA PHE A 62 -30.30 -28.35 -33.38
C PHE A 62 -30.18 -27.08 -32.55
N ALA A 63 -31.23 -26.24 -32.52
CA ALA A 63 -31.24 -25.06 -31.67
C ALA A 63 -31.20 -25.41 -30.18
N VAL A 64 -31.96 -26.42 -29.74
CA VAL A 64 -31.93 -26.91 -28.35
C VAL A 64 -30.56 -27.48 -28.00
N VAL A 65 -30.00 -28.34 -28.85
CA VAL A 65 -28.66 -28.91 -28.64
C VAL A 65 -27.60 -27.82 -28.61
N GLY A 66 -27.65 -26.87 -29.54
CA GLY A 66 -26.75 -25.71 -29.57
C GLY A 66 -26.87 -24.85 -28.30
N GLY A 67 -28.10 -24.62 -27.81
CA GLY A 67 -28.35 -23.94 -26.54
C GLY A 67 -27.75 -24.67 -25.35
N ILE A 68 -27.90 -25.99 -25.27
CA ILE A 68 -27.30 -26.82 -24.21
C ILE A 68 -25.76 -26.72 -24.23
N VAL A 69 -25.15 -26.77 -25.42
CA VAL A 69 -23.70 -26.62 -25.56
C VAL A 69 -23.23 -25.25 -25.09
N LEU A 70 -23.90 -24.16 -25.51
CA LEU A 70 -23.56 -22.80 -25.08
C LEU A 70 -23.70 -22.62 -23.56
N ILE A 71 -24.76 -23.16 -22.96
CA ILE A 71 -24.96 -23.15 -21.51
C ILE A 71 -23.85 -23.94 -20.82
N GLY A 72 -23.52 -25.14 -21.33
CA GLY A 72 -22.44 -25.97 -20.81
C GLY A 72 -21.08 -25.27 -20.85
N THR A 73 -20.72 -24.64 -21.97
CA THR A 73 -19.49 -23.84 -22.09
C THR A 73 -19.51 -22.62 -21.17
N GLY A 74 -20.65 -21.93 -21.05
CA GLY A 74 -20.80 -20.81 -20.12
C GLY A 74 -20.55 -21.21 -18.67
N MET A 75 -21.10 -22.36 -18.24
CA MET A 75 -20.85 -22.91 -16.90
C MET A 75 -19.37 -23.30 -16.71
N GLN A 76 -18.72 -23.91 -17.70
CA GLN A 76 -17.30 -24.26 -17.63
C GLN A 76 -16.40 -23.02 -17.46
N ILE A 77 -16.71 -21.91 -18.16
CA ILE A 77 -15.96 -20.65 -18.01
C ILE A 77 -16.11 -20.08 -16.60
N ILE A 78 -17.32 -20.14 -16.03
CA ILE A 78 -17.57 -19.65 -14.66
C ILE A 78 -16.79 -20.50 -13.65
N LEU A 79 -16.79 -21.83 -13.81
CA LEU A 79 -16.03 -22.74 -12.95
C LEU A 79 -14.52 -22.50 -13.04
N ASP A 80 -13.96 -22.38 -14.25
CA ASP A 80 -12.53 -22.06 -14.44
C ASP A 80 -12.16 -20.68 -13.84
N TYR A 81 -13.08 -19.72 -13.87
CA TYR A 81 -12.84 -18.42 -13.22
C TYR A 81 -12.77 -18.53 -11.69
N GLN A 82 -13.62 -19.38 -11.09
CA GLN A 82 -13.60 -19.65 -9.66
C GLN A 82 -12.31 -20.37 -9.26
N ASP A 83 -11.93 -21.42 -9.99
CA ASP A 83 -10.69 -22.18 -9.75
C ASP A 83 -9.44 -21.26 -9.78
N ARG A 84 -9.37 -20.35 -10.76
CA ARG A 84 -8.27 -19.37 -10.86
C ARG A 84 -8.26 -18.33 -9.74
N ALA A 85 -9.41 -18.03 -9.15
CA ALA A 85 -9.47 -17.12 -8.00
C ALA A 85 -8.92 -17.83 -6.75
N GLU A 86 -9.32 -19.07 -6.51
CA GLU A 86 -8.81 -19.90 -5.41
C GLU A 86 -7.31 -20.15 -5.54
N ASP A 87 -6.82 -20.45 -6.74
CA ASP A 87 -5.41 -20.63 -7.06
C ASP A 87 -4.54 -19.40 -6.71
N ARG A 88 -5.06 -18.20 -6.97
CA ARG A 88 -4.36 -16.94 -6.65
C ARG A 88 -4.33 -16.72 -5.14
N LEU A 89 -5.43 -17.03 -4.46
CA LEU A 89 -5.53 -16.95 -3.01
C LEU A 89 -4.55 -17.93 -2.34
N ALA A 90 -4.50 -19.18 -2.81
CA ALA A 90 -3.59 -20.21 -2.30
C ALA A 90 -2.12 -19.81 -2.50
N ARG A 91 -1.75 -19.31 -3.68
CA ARG A 91 -0.40 -18.83 -3.97
C ARG A 91 0.00 -17.61 -3.12
N ALA A 92 -0.94 -16.71 -2.85
CA ALA A 92 -0.69 -15.57 -1.97
C ALA A 92 -0.44 -16.01 -0.53
N TRP A 93 -1.25 -16.93 -0.01
CA TRP A 93 -1.04 -17.55 1.31
C TRP A 93 0.31 -18.28 1.41
N GLU A 94 0.64 -19.08 0.40
CA GLU A 94 1.94 -19.75 0.31
C GLU A 94 3.08 -18.73 0.35
N THR A 95 3.02 -17.68 -0.47
CA THR A 95 4.05 -16.64 -0.53
C THR A 95 4.20 -15.89 0.79
N ALA A 96 3.08 -15.52 1.44
CA ALA A 96 3.07 -14.83 2.72
C ALA A 96 3.72 -15.69 3.82
N MET A 97 3.35 -16.96 3.93
CA MET A 97 3.78 -17.85 5.02
C MET A 97 5.10 -18.61 4.75
N ARG A 98 5.61 -18.60 3.51
CA ARG A 98 6.85 -19.34 3.17
C ARG A 98 8.02 -18.83 4.01
N PRO A 99 8.72 -19.65 4.80
CA PRO A 99 9.74 -19.18 5.71
C PRO A 99 11.05 -18.85 4.97
N VAL A 100 11.10 -17.67 4.36
CA VAL A 100 12.25 -17.18 3.59
C VAL A 100 12.47 -15.71 3.94
N ALA A 101 13.72 -15.36 4.23
CA ALA A 101 14.17 -14.00 4.49
C ALA A 101 14.30 -13.16 3.21
N GLY A 102 14.50 -11.85 3.36
CA GLY A 102 14.63 -10.92 2.23
C GLY A 102 13.29 -10.58 1.57
N ASN A 103 13.36 -9.90 0.42
CA ASN A 103 12.19 -9.48 -0.34
C ASN A 103 11.75 -10.59 -1.30
N THR A 104 10.74 -11.35 -0.91
CA THR A 104 10.17 -12.43 -1.75
C THR A 104 8.75 -12.13 -2.21
N GLY A 105 8.36 -10.85 -2.32
CA GLY A 105 7.00 -10.45 -2.69
C GLY A 105 5.96 -10.65 -1.57
N LYS A 106 6.41 -10.77 -0.32
CA LYS A 106 5.53 -10.99 0.85
C LYS A 106 4.59 -9.82 1.10
N GLY A 107 5.09 -8.59 1.02
CA GLY A 107 4.25 -7.40 1.18
C GLY A 107 3.11 -7.37 0.18
N ALA A 108 3.38 -7.61 -1.10
CA ALA A 108 2.36 -7.70 -2.15
C ALA A 108 1.37 -8.86 -1.93
N ALA A 109 1.84 -10.04 -1.52
CA ALA A 109 0.98 -11.18 -1.23
C ALA A 109 0.03 -10.90 -0.05
N ILE A 110 0.54 -10.32 1.03
CA ILE A 110 -0.24 -9.93 2.21
C ILE A 110 -1.26 -8.85 1.84
N SER A 111 -0.87 -7.85 1.06
CA SER A 111 -1.76 -6.81 0.55
C SER A 111 -2.91 -7.41 -0.26
N PHE A 112 -2.60 -8.38 -1.13
CA PHE A 112 -3.62 -9.10 -1.90
C PHE A 112 -4.59 -9.86 -0.98
N LEU A 113 -4.10 -10.56 0.05
CA LEU A 113 -4.95 -11.27 1.01
C LEU A 113 -5.89 -10.31 1.75
N LEU A 114 -5.39 -9.15 2.20
CA LEU A 114 -6.21 -8.11 2.84
C LEU A 114 -7.28 -7.54 1.90
N LEU A 115 -6.92 -7.28 0.65
CA LEU A 115 -7.88 -6.81 -0.38
C LEU A 115 -8.96 -7.85 -0.69
N GLN A 116 -8.66 -9.15 -0.53
CA GLN A 116 -9.65 -10.24 -0.65
C GLN A 116 -10.43 -10.46 0.67
N GLY A 117 -10.29 -9.59 1.66
CA GLY A 117 -10.98 -9.68 2.96
C GLY A 117 -10.55 -10.89 3.80
N GLN A 118 -9.35 -11.43 3.56
CA GLN A 118 -8.85 -12.56 4.34
C GLN A 118 -8.45 -12.11 5.74
N ASN A 119 -8.77 -12.94 6.72
CA ASN A 119 -8.39 -12.69 8.10
C ASN A 119 -6.93 -13.10 8.32
N LEU A 120 -6.07 -12.12 8.63
CA LEU A 120 -4.65 -12.30 8.93
C LEU A 120 -4.37 -12.23 10.44
N THR A 121 -5.39 -12.39 11.29
CA THR A 121 -5.22 -12.38 12.75
C THR A 121 -4.21 -13.43 13.17
N GLY A 122 -3.18 -13.02 13.91
CA GLY A 122 -2.12 -13.90 14.37
C GLY A 122 -1.17 -14.38 13.27
N LEU A 123 -1.18 -13.74 12.08
CA LEU A 123 -0.15 -13.96 11.09
C LEU A 123 1.21 -13.63 11.71
N ASP A 124 2.15 -14.55 11.62
CA ASP A 124 3.51 -14.39 12.13
C ASP A 124 4.47 -14.31 10.95
N VAL A 125 5.00 -13.12 10.71
CA VAL A 125 6.03 -12.85 9.71
C VAL A 125 7.34 -12.41 10.35
N SER A 126 7.51 -12.69 11.65
CA SER A 126 8.70 -12.37 12.42
C SER A 126 9.96 -13.00 11.81
N CYS A 127 11.11 -12.40 12.12
CA CYS A 127 12.41 -12.94 11.74
C CYS A 127 12.59 -14.41 12.17
N GLN A 128 12.14 -14.76 13.39
CA GLN A 128 12.24 -16.11 13.93
C GLN A 128 11.47 -17.10 13.06
N ARG A 129 10.25 -16.74 12.65
CA ARG A 129 9.38 -17.59 11.82
C ARG A 129 9.87 -17.72 10.38
N MET A 130 10.47 -16.66 9.86
CA MET A 130 10.85 -16.52 8.44
C MET A 130 12.27 -16.97 8.11
N GLN A 131 12.91 -17.75 9.00
CA GLN A 131 14.28 -18.25 8.83
C GLN A 131 15.29 -17.11 8.61
N GLY A 132 15.06 -15.94 9.22
CA GLY A 132 15.98 -14.80 9.14
C GLY A 132 17.26 -14.96 9.95
N GLY A 133 17.58 -16.17 10.40
CA GLY A 133 18.74 -16.43 11.26
C GLY A 133 18.63 -15.67 12.58
N TRP A 134 17.52 -15.83 13.29
CA TRP A 134 17.32 -15.24 14.62
C TRP A 134 18.41 -15.73 15.60
N ASP A 135 19.13 -14.78 16.17
CA ASP A 135 20.10 -15.04 17.24
C ASP A 135 19.44 -14.79 18.59
N ALA A 136 19.15 -15.86 19.32
CA ALA A 136 18.47 -15.76 20.61
C ALA A 136 19.32 -15.10 21.71
N ALA A 137 20.66 -15.16 21.59
CA ALA A 137 21.56 -14.56 22.58
C ALA A 137 21.64 -13.05 22.38
N GLU A 138 21.70 -12.59 21.12
CA GLU A 138 21.73 -11.17 20.79
C GLU A 138 20.35 -10.53 20.63
N ARG A 139 19.28 -11.35 20.59
CA ARG A 139 17.91 -10.96 20.23
C ARG A 139 17.88 -10.17 18.91
N LYS A 140 18.63 -10.64 17.92
CA LYS A 140 18.79 -9.94 16.63
C LYS A 140 18.53 -10.84 15.45
N CYS A 141 18.01 -10.24 14.39
CA CYS A 141 17.85 -10.90 13.11
C CYS A 141 19.13 -10.77 12.26
N ARG A 142 19.70 -11.88 11.79
CA ARG A 142 20.87 -11.85 10.88
C ARG A 142 20.49 -11.48 9.45
N ALA A 143 19.31 -11.91 8.99
CA ALA A 143 18.77 -11.69 7.66
C ALA A 143 17.29 -11.34 7.77
N ARG A 144 16.98 -10.04 7.81
CA ARG A 144 15.61 -9.56 8.02
C ARG A 144 14.68 -10.02 6.89
N PRO A 145 13.47 -10.52 7.20
CA PRO A 145 12.40 -10.61 6.20
C PRO A 145 12.03 -9.20 5.75
N VAL A 146 11.85 -9.01 4.43
CA VAL A 146 11.51 -7.70 3.87
C VAL A 146 10.10 -7.74 3.32
N LEU A 147 9.23 -6.91 3.89
CA LEU A 147 7.86 -6.66 3.46
C LEU A 147 7.86 -5.35 2.65
N SER A 148 8.29 -5.44 1.40
CA SER A 148 8.22 -4.28 0.49
C SER A 148 6.83 -4.09 -0.09
N ASP A 149 6.45 -2.83 -0.26
CA ASP A 149 5.23 -2.40 -0.96
C ASP A 149 3.96 -3.03 -0.34
N LEU A 150 3.97 -3.15 0.99
CA LEU A 150 2.82 -3.61 1.78
C LEU A 150 1.76 -2.51 1.81
N SER A 151 0.56 -2.79 1.33
CA SER A 151 -0.60 -1.91 1.39
C SER A 151 -1.67 -2.52 2.30
N VAL A 152 -2.02 -1.81 3.36
CA VAL A 152 -3.08 -2.20 4.30
C VAL A 152 -4.22 -1.19 4.15
N PRO A 153 -5.38 -1.59 3.61
CA PRO A 153 -6.51 -0.68 3.46
C PRO A 153 -7.02 -0.18 4.82
N GLU A 154 -7.52 1.06 4.85
CA GLU A 154 -8.21 1.62 6.01
C GLU A 154 -9.43 0.75 6.41
N GLY A 155 -9.72 0.68 7.71
CA GLY A 155 -10.86 -0.07 8.23
C GLY A 155 -10.65 -1.59 8.38
N MET A 156 -9.45 -2.10 8.15
CA MET A 156 -9.12 -3.53 8.25
C MET A 156 -8.65 -3.98 9.65
N GLU A 157 -8.94 -3.21 10.70
CA GLU A 157 -8.44 -3.44 12.07
C GLU A 157 -8.69 -4.87 12.57
N ASP A 158 -9.87 -5.42 12.30
CA ASP A 158 -10.24 -6.77 12.74
C ASP A 158 -9.46 -7.89 12.05
N LEU A 159 -8.90 -7.63 10.86
CA LEU A 159 -8.17 -8.62 10.08
C LEU A 159 -6.68 -8.66 10.41
N THR A 160 -6.14 -7.65 11.10
CA THR A 160 -4.70 -7.49 11.37
C THR A 160 -4.34 -7.59 12.86
N LYS A 161 -5.25 -8.08 13.71
CA LYS A 161 -5.01 -8.22 15.15
C LYS A 161 -3.88 -9.22 15.43
N ARG A 162 -3.01 -8.90 16.39
CA ARG A 162 -1.90 -9.79 16.82
C ARG A 162 -0.94 -10.16 15.70
N TRP A 163 -0.73 -9.25 14.76
CA TRP A 163 0.28 -9.44 13.72
C TRP A 163 1.67 -9.34 14.33
N ASP A 164 2.52 -10.34 14.11
CA ASP A 164 3.91 -10.31 14.54
C ASP A 164 4.83 -9.96 13.37
N LEU A 165 5.39 -8.75 13.43
CA LEU A 165 6.37 -8.16 12.52
C LEU A 165 7.79 -8.17 13.11
N SER A 166 8.02 -8.85 14.24
CA SER A 166 9.24 -8.65 15.01
C SER A 166 10.52 -8.97 14.23
N GLY A 167 11.48 -8.05 14.22
CA GLY A 167 12.75 -8.17 13.50
C GLY A 167 12.62 -8.11 11.98
N THR A 168 11.51 -7.60 11.44
CA THR A 168 11.31 -7.43 9.99
C THR A 168 11.76 -6.06 9.50
N GLU A 169 11.87 -5.93 8.18
CA GLU A 169 11.94 -4.64 7.49
C GLU A 169 10.65 -4.44 6.69
N VAL A 170 9.95 -3.34 6.96
CA VAL A 170 8.72 -2.93 6.28
C VAL A 170 9.05 -1.71 5.44
N SER A 171 9.25 -1.90 4.13
CA SER A 171 9.72 -0.84 3.23
C SER A 171 8.63 -0.39 2.26
N ARG A 172 8.49 0.93 2.08
CA ARG A 172 7.47 1.56 1.21
C ARG A 172 6.06 1.06 1.48
N ALA A 173 5.73 0.81 2.75
CA ALA A 173 4.40 0.38 3.12
C ALA A 173 3.42 1.57 3.09
N ASP A 174 2.22 1.34 2.56
CA ASP A 174 1.09 2.24 2.63
C ASP A 174 0.13 1.69 3.69
N MET A 175 0.15 2.28 4.88
CA MET A 175 -0.78 1.95 5.97
C MET A 175 -1.44 3.22 6.50
N LYS A 176 -1.77 4.16 5.59
CA LYS A 176 -2.48 5.38 5.95
C LYS A 176 -3.83 5.06 6.63
N GLY A 177 -4.10 5.65 7.79
CA GLY A 177 -5.35 5.49 8.53
C GLY A 177 -5.54 4.10 9.17
N VAL A 178 -4.54 3.23 9.10
CA VAL A 178 -4.65 1.85 9.57
C VAL A 178 -4.58 1.79 11.09
N SER A 179 -5.47 0.99 11.69
CA SER A 179 -5.44 0.68 13.12
C SER A 179 -4.87 -0.73 13.32
N LEU A 180 -3.64 -0.81 13.83
CA LEU A 180 -2.99 -2.05 14.25
C LEU A 180 -3.02 -2.14 15.78
N THR A 181 -3.94 -2.96 16.31
CA THR A 181 -4.05 -3.19 17.76
C THR A 181 -3.44 -4.53 18.16
N ALA A 182 -2.71 -4.52 19.28
CA ALA A 182 -1.98 -5.65 19.83
C ALA A 182 -0.98 -6.30 18.85
N PHE A 183 -0.39 -5.53 17.94
CA PHE A 183 0.65 -6.03 17.04
C PHE A 183 2.02 -6.05 17.74
N SER A 184 2.94 -6.87 17.25
CA SER A 184 4.34 -6.87 17.69
C SER A 184 5.22 -6.33 16.58
N GLY A 185 5.73 -5.11 16.76
CA GLY A 185 6.69 -4.44 15.91
C GLY A 185 8.10 -4.40 16.52
N ARG A 186 8.42 -5.28 17.47
CA ARG A 186 9.73 -5.31 18.12
C ARG A 186 10.88 -5.41 17.11
N ASP A 187 11.93 -4.61 17.24
CA ASP A 187 13.09 -4.60 16.32
C ASP A 187 12.71 -4.35 14.84
N THR A 188 11.51 -3.85 14.54
CA THR A 188 11.01 -3.67 13.17
C THR A 188 11.53 -2.36 12.58
N ASN A 189 12.04 -2.42 11.35
CA ASN A 189 12.45 -1.23 10.62
C ASN A 189 11.35 -0.85 9.61
N PHE A 190 10.61 0.22 9.89
CA PHE A 190 9.76 0.88 8.91
C PHE A 190 10.59 1.86 8.08
N ILE A 191 10.58 1.73 6.75
CA ILE A 191 11.44 2.52 5.85
C ILE A 191 10.62 3.12 4.71
N GLY A 192 10.57 4.45 4.58
CA GLY A 192 10.03 5.11 3.40
C GLY A 192 8.53 4.87 3.14
N GLY A 193 7.75 4.59 4.19
CA GLY A 193 6.31 4.29 4.12
C GLY A 193 5.42 5.47 4.48
N ASP A 194 4.12 5.30 4.27
CA ASP A 194 3.06 6.22 4.69
C ASP A 194 2.27 5.61 5.86
N LEU A 195 2.44 6.19 7.04
CA LEU A 195 1.75 5.85 8.28
C LEU A 195 0.88 7.01 8.77
N ARG A 196 0.54 7.97 7.91
CA ARG A 196 -0.28 9.12 8.30
C ARG A 196 -1.63 8.64 8.82
N GLU A 197 -2.14 9.28 9.87
CA GLU A 197 -3.42 8.93 10.50
C GLU A 197 -3.48 7.48 11.05
N ALA A 198 -2.37 6.73 11.03
CA ALA A 198 -2.33 5.35 11.49
C ALA A 198 -2.33 5.27 13.01
N ARG A 199 -3.01 4.28 13.57
CA ARG A 199 -2.98 3.95 15.00
C ARG A 199 -2.21 2.65 15.21
N LEU A 200 -1.00 2.75 15.75
CA LEU A 200 -0.16 1.61 16.08
C LEU A 200 -0.15 1.41 17.59
N GLU A 201 -0.93 0.45 18.08
CA GLU A 201 -0.98 0.08 19.50
C GLU A 201 -0.41 -1.33 19.71
N GLY A 202 0.79 -1.44 20.27
CA GLY A 202 1.49 -2.72 20.35
C GLY A 202 2.90 -2.64 20.92
N ASP A 203 3.64 -3.76 20.83
CA ASP A 203 5.04 -3.81 21.23
C ASP A 203 5.91 -3.16 20.15
N LEU A 204 6.53 -2.04 20.47
CA LEU A 204 7.38 -1.25 19.57
C LEU A 204 8.82 -1.15 20.11
N GLU A 205 9.21 -2.05 21.02
CA GLU A 205 10.58 -2.10 21.56
C GLU A 205 11.58 -2.21 20.40
N ASN A 206 12.56 -1.31 20.33
CA ASN A 206 13.55 -1.29 19.25
C ASN A 206 13.01 -1.09 17.81
N ALA A 207 11.75 -0.67 17.65
CA ALA A 207 11.25 -0.29 16.34
C ALA A 207 11.92 1.00 15.83
N ALA A 208 12.13 1.10 14.53
CA ALA A 208 12.71 2.27 13.88
C ALA A 208 11.85 2.73 12.70
N PHE A 209 11.72 4.05 12.51
CA PHE A 209 10.85 4.67 11.50
C PHE A 209 11.64 5.60 10.58
N TYR A 210 12.37 5.05 9.64
CA TYR A 210 13.28 5.79 8.77
C TYR A 210 12.58 6.38 7.54
N GLY A 211 12.45 7.71 7.47
CA GLY A 211 11.81 8.39 6.33
C GLY A 211 10.34 8.00 6.14
N VAL A 212 9.65 7.67 7.23
CA VAL A 212 8.23 7.31 7.24
C VAL A 212 7.41 8.57 7.48
N LEU A 213 6.31 8.74 6.76
CA LEU A 213 5.36 9.82 7.00
C LEU A 213 4.46 9.46 8.17
N LEU A 214 4.52 10.22 9.27
CA LEU A 214 3.78 9.93 10.51
C LEU A 214 2.74 11.01 10.88
N ALA A 215 2.44 11.98 10.00
CA ALA A 215 1.47 13.04 10.33
C ALA A 215 0.14 12.47 10.85
N ASP A 216 -0.35 12.98 11.97
CA ASP A 216 -1.55 12.49 12.68
C ASP A 216 -1.53 11.01 13.12
N ALA A 217 -0.37 10.34 13.10
CA ALA A 217 -0.26 8.96 13.58
C ALA A 217 -0.33 8.89 15.11
N VAL A 218 -0.98 7.86 15.65
CA VAL A 218 -1.03 7.55 17.08
C VAL A 218 -0.19 6.32 17.35
N LEU A 219 0.97 6.50 18.00
CA LEU A 219 1.84 5.41 18.44
C LEU A 219 1.62 5.16 19.94
N LYS A 220 1.13 3.99 20.31
CA LYS A 220 0.92 3.60 21.70
C LYS A 220 1.66 2.31 22.03
N TYR A 221 2.70 2.46 22.83
CA TYR A 221 3.49 1.33 23.30
C TYR A 221 2.70 0.48 24.30
N ARG A 222 2.66 -0.83 24.07
CA ARG A 222 2.19 -1.84 25.01
C ARG A 222 3.20 -2.98 25.03
N PRO A 223 4.03 -3.12 26.08
CA PRO A 223 4.94 -4.25 26.18
C PRO A 223 4.16 -5.56 26.13
N SER A 224 4.65 -6.54 25.39
CA SER A 224 4.12 -7.91 25.47
C SER A 224 4.60 -8.54 26.79
N THR A 225 3.83 -8.33 27.87
CA THR A 225 4.21 -8.64 29.26
C THR A 225 4.21 -10.15 29.61
N ALA A 226 4.59 -11.04 28.69
CA ALA A 226 4.71 -12.47 29.02
C ALA A 226 6.06 -12.83 29.66
N ASP A 227 7.18 -12.24 29.19
CA ASP A 227 8.53 -12.74 29.53
C ASP A 227 9.60 -11.65 29.80
N ALA A 228 9.25 -10.36 29.76
CA ALA A 228 10.22 -9.30 29.98
C ALA A 228 10.38 -9.03 31.49
N PRO A 229 11.55 -9.28 32.12
CA PRO A 229 11.86 -8.64 33.39
C PRO A 229 11.75 -7.13 33.18
N ALA A 230 11.34 -6.38 34.21
CA ALA A 230 11.24 -4.92 34.19
C ALA A 230 12.55 -4.30 33.69
N LEU A 231 12.65 -4.15 32.37
CA LEU A 231 13.77 -3.52 31.71
C LEU A 231 13.47 -2.03 31.72
N ASP A 232 14.53 -1.28 32.01
CA ASP A 232 14.58 0.16 31.87
C ASP A 232 13.97 0.53 30.50
N PRO A 233 12.87 1.30 30.45
CA PRO A 233 12.19 1.70 29.21
C PRO A 233 13.08 2.66 28.43
N THR A 234 14.18 2.14 27.90
CA THR A 234 15.03 2.80 26.94
C THR A 234 14.39 2.54 25.59
N PHE A 235 13.54 3.48 25.19
CA PHE A 235 13.01 3.49 23.84
C PHE A 235 14.17 3.64 22.85
N SER A 236 14.08 2.91 21.75
CA SER A 236 15.05 2.98 20.66
C SER A 236 14.84 4.23 19.81
N ILE A 237 15.98 4.70 19.31
CA ILE A 237 16.18 5.88 18.50
C ILE A 237 15.17 5.91 17.35
N ILE A 238 14.17 6.79 17.49
CA ILE A 238 13.39 7.24 16.35
C ILE A 238 14.27 8.23 15.58
N ARG A 239 14.84 7.82 14.44
CA ARG A 239 15.27 8.76 13.39
C ARG A 239 14.17 8.85 12.35
N SER A 240 13.15 9.63 12.65
CA SER A 240 12.04 9.87 11.74
C SER A 240 11.86 11.34 11.48
N GLU A 241 11.27 11.61 10.32
CA GLU A 241 10.64 12.89 10.06
C GLU A 241 9.36 12.90 10.90
N ILE A 242 9.24 13.86 11.83
CA ILE A 242 8.10 13.97 12.76
C ILE A 242 7.26 15.22 12.49
N SER A 243 7.35 15.80 11.31
CA SER A 243 6.58 17.01 11.02
C SER A 243 5.09 16.69 11.07
N ASP A 244 4.32 17.58 11.70
CA ASP A 244 2.89 17.37 11.97
C ASP A 244 2.56 16.08 12.75
N LEU A 245 3.53 15.45 13.40
CA LEU A 245 3.30 14.30 14.28
C LEU A 245 2.70 14.77 15.60
N ILE A 246 1.55 14.20 15.99
CA ILE A 246 1.01 14.33 17.34
C ILE A 246 1.54 13.16 18.17
N ILE A 247 2.53 13.43 19.03
CA ILE A 247 3.07 12.38 19.90
C ILE A 247 2.23 12.32 21.19
N TRP A 248 1.40 11.30 21.33
CA TRP A 248 0.70 10.98 22.58
C TRP A 248 1.56 10.02 23.41
N THR A 249 2.40 10.56 24.28
CA THR A 249 3.12 9.73 25.27
C THR A 249 2.33 9.66 26.57
N THR A 250 1.45 8.69 26.73
CA THR A 250 1.04 8.26 28.09
C THR A 250 2.15 7.36 28.64
N ILE A 251 3.30 7.94 28.93
CA ILE A 251 4.37 7.23 29.60
C ILE A 251 4.05 7.36 31.09
N GLU A 252 3.52 6.29 31.69
CA GLU A 252 3.40 6.26 33.15
C GLU A 252 4.80 6.22 33.79
N GLU A 253 5.80 5.58 33.15
CA GLU A 253 7.23 5.61 33.53
C GLU A 253 8.12 5.31 32.30
N GLY A 254 9.08 6.19 31.94
CA GLY A 254 10.11 5.93 30.92
C GLY A 254 10.63 7.13 30.11
N VAL A 255 11.74 6.96 29.38
CA VAL A 255 12.45 8.05 28.66
C VAL A 255 12.52 7.74 27.16
N LEU A 256 11.86 8.55 26.33
CA LEU A 256 11.91 8.44 24.88
C LEU A 256 13.22 9.06 24.31
N LEU A 257 14.27 8.26 24.14
CA LEU A 257 15.47 8.69 23.40
C LEU A 257 15.20 8.62 21.89
N SER A 258 15.13 9.77 21.24
CA SER A 258 14.83 9.88 19.80
C SER A 258 15.63 11.00 19.12
N GLU A 259 16.27 10.71 17.99
CA GLU A 259 16.93 11.73 17.15
C GLU A 259 15.95 12.14 16.04
N ASN A 260 14.98 12.97 16.38
CA ASN A 260 13.96 13.37 15.42
C ASN A 260 14.38 14.64 14.67
N PHE A 261 13.88 14.76 13.44
CA PHE A 261 13.88 16.04 12.75
C PHE A 261 12.47 16.42 12.31
N ALA A 262 12.20 17.72 12.28
CA ALA A 262 10.94 18.29 11.82
C ALA A 262 11.22 19.44 10.87
N TRP A 263 10.34 19.68 9.89
CA TRP A 263 10.42 20.89 9.10
C TRP A 263 9.99 22.09 9.96
N ALA A 264 10.75 23.17 9.87
CA ALA A 264 10.52 24.34 10.71
C ALA A 264 9.17 25.03 10.43
N ASP A 265 8.57 24.83 9.24
CA ASP A 265 7.22 25.28 8.88
C ASP A 265 6.11 24.27 9.24
N GLN A 266 6.46 23.09 9.72
CA GLN A 266 5.55 22.03 10.16
C GLN A 266 6.06 21.36 11.46
N PRO A 267 6.22 22.14 12.55
CA PRO A 267 6.70 21.61 13.82
C PRO A 267 5.77 20.49 14.36
N PRO A 268 6.30 19.48 15.07
CA PRO A 268 5.48 18.44 15.69
C PRO A 268 4.55 19.05 16.74
N TRP A 269 3.33 18.54 16.83
CA TRP A 269 2.35 18.98 17.81
C TRP A 269 2.59 18.26 19.15
N ARG A 270 2.82 19.03 20.22
CA ARG A 270 2.91 18.50 21.59
C ARG A 270 1.51 18.52 22.20
N ALA A 271 0.91 17.37 22.41
CA ALA A 271 -0.37 17.29 23.09
C ALA A 271 -0.18 17.09 24.60
N ASN A 272 -0.70 18.07 25.36
CA ASN A 272 -0.84 18.18 26.82
C ASN A 272 0.32 18.80 27.61
N SER A 273 -0.04 19.83 28.39
CA SER A 273 0.78 20.74 29.19
C SER A 273 0.96 20.31 30.65
N GLU A 274 0.66 19.05 30.99
CA GLU A 274 0.74 18.51 32.36
C GLU A 274 1.97 17.61 32.59
N PHE A 275 2.98 17.71 31.73
CA PHE A 275 4.24 17.01 31.95
C PHE A 275 5.15 17.82 32.87
N ASP A 276 5.61 17.18 33.95
CA ASP A 276 6.78 17.58 34.70
C ASP A 276 7.97 17.55 33.72
N GLU A 277 8.69 18.67 33.56
CA GLU A 277 9.80 18.87 32.60
C GLU A 277 10.89 17.77 32.68
N THR A 278 10.87 16.97 33.75
CA THR A 278 11.80 15.89 34.04
C THR A 278 11.51 14.56 33.34
N GLN A 279 10.29 14.31 32.83
CA GLN A 279 9.90 12.96 32.34
C GLN A 279 9.90 12.80 30.82
N LEU A 280 9.88 13.89 30.06
CA LEU A 280 9.94 13.85 28.61
C LEU A 280 11.20 14.53 28.11
N ALA A 281 12.35 13.87 28.28
CA ALA A 281 13.53 14.18 27.49
C ALA A 281 13.29 13.67 26.06
N LEU A 282 12.34 14.28 25.33
CA LEU A 282 12.35 14.26 23.87
C LEU A 282 13.74 14.77 23.49
N ALA A 283 14.62 13.84 23.12
CA ALA A 283 15.94 14.19 22.66
C ALA A 283 15.81 15.19 21.51
N GLU A 284 16.75 16.14 21.51
CA GLU A 284 16.85 17.32 20.65
C GLU A 284 16.16 17.14 19.29
N VAL A 285 14.98 17.76 19.11
CA VAL A 285 14.34 17.82 17.80
C VAL A 285 15.11 18.82 16.95
N LYS A 286 15.73 18.33 15.87
CA LYS A 286 16.41 19.20 14.91
C LYS A 286 15.39 19.79 13.94
N TYR A 287 15.35 21.12 13.81
CA TYR A 287 14.46 21.76 12.86
C TYR A 287 15.17 21.99 11.53
N CYS A 288 14.55 21.57 10.43
CA CYS A 288 15.09 21.71 9.08
C CYS A 288 14.45 22.90 8.35
N ASP A 289 15.24 23.70 7.66
CA ASP A 289 14.75 24.81 6.81
C ASP A 289 13.94 24.28 5.59
N PRO A 290 12.64 24.60 5.47
CA PRO A 290 11.76 24.12 4.41
C PRO A 290 12.01 24.75 3.03
N THR A 291 12.86 25.78 2.92
CA THR A 291 13.25 26.32 1.60
C THR A 291 13.97 25.28 0.75
N GLY A 292 14.62 24.28 1.37
CA GLY A 292 15.12 23.09 0.69
C GLY A 292 14.00 22.14 0.22
N LYS A 293 12.97 21.91 1.06
CA LYS A 293 11.87 20.96 0.84
C LYS A 293 11.12 21.18 -0.48
N ARG A 294 10.87 22.44 -0.86
CA ARG A 294 10.14 22.78 -2.10
C ARG A 294 10.91 22.48 -3.39
N LYS A 295 12.25 22.40 -3.33
CA LYS A 295 13.06 21.89 -4.45
C LYS A 295 13.03 20.36 -4.47
N MET A 296 13.04 19.73 -3.29
CA MET A 296 13.12 18.28 -3.12
C MET A 296 11.83 17.53 -3.49
N LEU A 297 10.65 17.99 -3.05
CA LEU A 297 9.35 17.35 -3.38
C LEU A 297 8.94 17.49 -4.87
N ARG A 298 9.60 18.38 -5.62
CA ARG A 298 9.35 18.58 -7.06
C ARG A 298 10.19 17.67 -7.95
N GLU A 299 11.28 17.11 -7.42
CA GLU A 299 12.03 16.09 -8.12
C GLU A 299 11.36 14.75 -7.80
N PRO A 300 10.76 14.05 -8.79
CA PRO A 300 10.23 12.71 -8.54
C PRO A 300 11.37 11.90 -7.93
N ILE A 301 11.11 11.18 -6.81
CA ILE A 301 12.07 10.28 -6.18
C ILE A 301 12.67 9.47 -7.30
N GLY A 302 13.89 9.85 -7.68
CA GLY A 302 14.53 9.30 -8.85
C GLY A 302 14.83 7.87 -8.49
N VAL A 303 13.95 6.96 -8.90
CA VAL A 303 14.42 5.68 -9.42
C VAL A 303 15.27 6.12 -10.60
N ALA A 304 16.55 6.44 -10.32
CA ALA A 304 17.53 6.64 -11.36
C ALA A 304 17.33 5.46 -12.30
N ALA A 305 17.25 5.71 -13.60
CA ALA A 305 17.20 4.67 -14.63
C ALA A 305 18.53 3.89 -14.66
N GLY A 306 18.89 3.32 -13.51
CA GLY A 306 19.95 2.37 -13.30
C GLY A 306 19.39 1.00 -13.61
N ASP A 307 20.23 0.26 -14.33
CA ASP A 307 20.16 -1.17 -14.58
C ASP A 307 19.09 -1.94 -13.78
N PRO A 308 17.98 -2.37 -14.40
CA PRO A 308 16.91 -3.11 -13.72
C PRO A 308 17.37 -4.47 -13.17
N SER A 309 18.59 -4.92 -13.49
CA SER A 309 19.18 -6.14 -12.94
C SER A 309 19.89 -5.95 -11.59
N LYS A 310 20.07 -4.70 -11.12
CA LYS A 310 20.63 -4.42 -9.80
C LYS A 310 19.53 -4.01 -8.83
N PRO A 311 19.35 -4.71 -7.69
CA PRO A 311 18.46 -4.21 -6.65
C PRO A 311 18.95 -2.82 -6.24
N PRO A 312 18.04 -1.84 -6.04
CA PRO A 312 18.44 -0.52 -5.56
C PRO A 312 19.27 -0.73 -4.30
N ASN A 313 20.53 -0.28 -4.34
CA ASN A 313 21.39 -0.34 -3.17
C ASN A 313 20.66 0.40 -2.05
N LEU A 314 20.34 -0.33 -0.97
CA LEU A 314 19.83 0.17 0.32
C LEU A 314 20.89 1.05 1.00
N ARG A 315 21.39 2.08 0.31
CA ARG A 315 21.98 3.24 0.98
C ARG A 315 20.79 4.03 1.49
N GLU A 316 20.79 4.27 2.81
CA GLU A 316 19.91 5.12 3.61
C GLU A 316 18.72 5.73 2.84
N PRO A 317 17.45 5.52 3.26
CA PRO A 317 16.30 6.16 2.63
C PRO A 317 16.61 7.63 2.36
N ALA A 318 16.38 8.12 1.14
CA ALA A 318 16.82 9.44 0.69
C ALA A 318 16.52 10.55 1.71
N LEU A 319 15.39 10.43 2.42
CA LEU A 319 14.98 11.26 3.54
C LEU A 319 15.99 11.35 4.70
N LEU A 320 16.69 10.27 5.09
CA LEU A 320 17.74 10.30 6.12
C LEU A 320 19.01 11.00 5.63
N VAL A 321 19.48 10.67 4.41
CA VAL A 321 20.63 11.34 3.79
C VAL A 321 20.35 12.84 3.61
N GLU A 322 19.08 13.20 3.43
CA GLU A 322 18.63 14.58 3.24
C GLU A 322 18.40 15.32 4.58
N ALA A 323 17.98 14.63 5.63
CA ALA A 323 17.95 15.19 6.99
C ALA A 323 19.35 15.61 7.46
N ASP A 324 20.35 14.78 7.21
CA ASP A 324 21.77 15.10 7.48
C ASP A 324 22.30 16.27 6.62
N ARG A 325 21.57 16.64 5.55
CA ARG A 325 21.89 17.77 4.67
C ARG A 325 21.04 19.00 4.91
N CYS A 326 20.00 18.91 5.75
CA CYS A 326 19.17 20.06 6.05
C CYS A 326 19.98 21.07 6.86
N ARG A 327 19.74 22.36 6.65
CA ARG A 327 20.34 23.37 7.51
C ARG A 327 19.66 23.24 8.87
N GLU A 328 20.38 22.66 9.83
CA GLU A 328 19.92 22.56 11.21
C GLU A 328 19.63 23.97 11.75
N MET A 329 18.40 24.15 12.23
CA MET A 329 17.94 25.34 12.93
C MET A 329 17.67 24.94 14.38
N THR A 330 18.05 25.82 15.29
CA THR A 330 17.56 25.74 16.68
C THR A 330 16.05 25.98 16.71
N GLU A 331 15.36 25.51 17.76
CA GLU A 331 13.93 25.78 17.94
C GLU A 331 13.62 27.29 17.90
N ALA A 332 14.49 28.12 18.50
CA ALA A 332 14.34 29.57 18.50
C ALA A 332 14.44 30.17 17.09
N GLU A 333 15.38 29.70 16.28
CA GLU A 333 15.51 30.12 14.87
C GLU A 333 14.30 29.68 14.05
N ALA A 334 13.80 28.45 14.26
CA ALA A 334 12.62 27.93 13.59
C ALA A 334 11.36 28.76 13.92
N ARG A 335 11.13 29.05 15.21
CA ARG A 335 10.04 29.92 15.68
C ARG A 335 10.10 31.33 15.08
N LEU A 336 11.30 31.90 15.00
CA LEU A 336 11.50 33.23 14.42
C LEU A 336 11.24 33.24 12.91
N ALA A 337 11.66 32.20 12.20
CA ALA A 337 11.51 32.09 10.76
C ALA A 337 10.08 31.72 10.32
N PHE A 338 9.34 30.96 11.13
CA PHE A 338 8.01 30.42 10.78
C PHE A 338 6.93 30.69 11.85
N PRO A 339 6.72 31.94 12.30
CA PRO A 339 5.90 32.24 13.48
C PRO A 339 4.44 31.77 13.38
N GLU A 340 3.85 31.73 12.17
CA GLU A 340 2.46 31.27 12.00
C GLU A 340 2.28 29.78 12.27
N ALA A 341 3.26 28.93 11.93
CA ALA A 341 3.20 27.48 12.17
C ALA A 341 3.23 27.14 13.67
N TRP A 342 3.90 27.99 14.46
CA TRP A 342 4.05 27.81 15.90
C TRP A 342 2.89 28.39 16.71
N LYS A 343 2.18 29.41 16.19
CA LYS A 343 0.99 29.98 16.82
C LYS A 343 -0.15 28.98 16.99
N GLU A 344 -0.23 27.95 16.16
CA GLU A 344 -1.25 26.91 16.28
C GLU A 344 -0.94 25.94 17.43
N ILE A 345 0.34 25.62 17.65
CA ILE A 345 0.80 24.78 18.75
C ILE A 345 0.64 25.48 20.11
N GLU A 346 0.87 26.79 20.17
CA GLU A 346 0.83 27.55 21.42
C GLU A 346 -0.59 27.91 21.88
N ARG A 347 -1.64 27.54 21.14
CA ARG A 347 -3.01 27.75 21.64
C ARG A 347 -3.27 26.74 22.75
N PRO A 348 -3.47 27.19 24.00
CA PRO A 348 -4.01 26.31 25.02
C PRO A 348 -5.43 25.96 24.60
N ASP A 349 -5.67 24.70 24.26
CA ASP A 349 -7.02 24.16 24.13
C ASP A 349 -7.69 24.03 25.52
#